data_AF-A0A1E1VY63-F1
#
_entry.id   AF-A0A1E1VY63-F1
#
_cell.length_a   1.000
_cell.length_b   1.000
_cell.length_c   1.000
_cell.angle_alpha   90.00
_cell.angle_beta   90.00
_cell.angle_gamma   90.00
#
_symmetry.space_group_name_H-M   'P 1'
#
loop_
_entity.id
_entity.type
_entity.pdbx_description
1 polymer ?
#
loop_
_entity_poly.entity_id
_entity_poly.type
_entity_poly.pdbx_seq_one_letter_code
_entity_poly.pdbx_strand_id
1 'polypeptide(L)'
;ANTHMLYKVYDNFRTVAKVDNMKTVIEFEVDNQSNIHYVAMCGLYCITKDHEIVKNKDLNLVYHFLIDEERTLGVKEDGIYNIDCKNGTAEKLADMDFFPRSIIYGDYGDIYYSTDNDIFRLR
;
A
#
# COMPACT_ATOMS: atom_id res chain seq x y z
N ALA A 1 -18.00 -15.63 -1.55
CA ALA A 1 -16.86 -14.69 -1.63
C ALA A 1 -16.84 -13.87 -0.35
N ASN A 2 -15.70 -13.83 0.34
CA ASN A 2 -15.58 -13.18 1.65
C ASN A 2 -15.61 -11.65 1.48
N THR A 3 -16.65 -11.00 2.00
CA THR A 3 -16.72 -9.54 2.10
C THR A 3 -15.78 -9.08 3.20
N HIS A 4 -14.82 -8.23 2.85
CA HIS A 4 -13.92 -7.61 3.81
C HIS A 4 -14.42 -6.19 4.06
N MET A 5 -14.49 -5.82 5.34
CA MET A 5 -14.90 -4.48 5.73
C MET A 5 -13.67 -3.75 6.24
N LEU A 6 -13.35 -2.64 5.58
CA LEU A 6 -12.34 -1.73 6.08
C LEU A 6 -13.02 -0.75 7.02
N TYR A 7 -12.41 -0.55 8.18
CA TYR A 7 -12.81 0.43 9.17
C TYR A 7 -11.62 1.33 9.45
N LYS A 8 -11.89 2.63 9.60
CA LYS A 8 -10.88 3.60 10.02
C LYS A 8 -11.20 4.08 11.41
N VAL A 9 -10.17 4.06 12.25
CA VAL A 9 -10.25 4.39 13.67
C VAL A 9 -9.55 5.73 13.89
N TYR A 10 -10.25 6.66 14.51
CA TYR A 10 -9.78 8.04 14.74
C TYR A 10 -10.02 8.47 16.18
N ASP A 11 -9.58 9.70 16.51
CA ASP A 11 -9.79 10.35 17.79
C ASP A 11 -9.31 9.52 18.99
N ASN A 12 -8.11 8.96 18.90
CA ASN A 12 -7.56 8.05 19.92
C ASN A 12 -8.51 6.88 20.24
N PHE A 13 -8.93 6.15 19.20
CA PHE A 13 -9.81 4.97 19.30
C PHE A 13 -11.26 5.24 19.70
N ARG A 14 -11.71 6.51 19.69
CA ARG A 14 -13.09 6.86 20.08
C ARG A 14 -14.08 6.80 18.93
N THR A 15 -13.60 6.95 17.69
CA THR A 15 -14.44 6.98 16.51
C THR A 15 -14.02 5.86 15.56
N VAL A 16 -14.97 5.00 15.18
CA VAL A 16 -14.75 3.96 14.16
C VAL A 16 -15.75 4.18 13.03
N ALA A 17 -15.25 4.46 11.83
CA ALA A 17 -16.05 4.64 10.64
C ALA A 17 -15.82 3.47 9.68
N LYS A 18 -16.90 2.82 9.22
CA LYS A 18 -16.82 1.89 8.10
C LYS A 18 -16.51 2.72 6.85
N VAL A 19 -15.39 2.41 6.20
CA VAL A 19 -14.94 3.20 5.04
C VAL A 19 -15.51 2.64 3.76
N ASP A 20 -15.68 1.31 3.67
CA ASP A 20 -16.27 0.69 2.48
C ASP A 20 -16.68 -0.79 2.69
N ASN A 21 -17.41 -1.36 1.73
CA ASN A 21 -17.76 -2.78 1.62
C ASN A 21 -17.02 -3.44 0.45
N MET A 22 -15.75 -3.79 0.67
CA MET A 22 -14.86 -4.28 -0.40
C MET A 22 -14.92 -5.80 -0.54
N LYS A 23 -14.93 -6.26 -1.80
CA LYS A 23 -14.78 -7.69 -2.09
C LYS A 23 -13.29 -8.03 -2.06
N THR A 24 -12.91 -8.90 -1.12
CA THR A 24 -11.57 -9.52 -1.06
C THR A 24 -10.41 -8.51 -1.13
N VAL A 25 -10.13 -7.86 0.00
CA VAL A 25 -8.88 -7.09 0.17
C VAL A 25 -7.74 -8.08 0.36
N ILE A 26 -6.69 -7.93 -0.43
CA ILE A 26 -5.54 -8.86 -0.47
C ILE A 26 -4.35 -8.26 0.29
N GLU A 27 -4.15 -6.96 0.16
CA GLU A 27 -3.06 -6.18 0.76
C GLU A 27 -3.59 -4.77 1.03
N PHE A 28 -3.23 -4.15 2.16
CA PHE A 28 -3.61 -2.78 2.46
C PHE A 28 -2.64 -2.11 3.43
N GLU A 29 -2.52 -0.80 3.31
CA GLU A 29 -1.71 0.01 4.21
C GLU A 29 -2.31 1.41 4.38
N VAL A 30 -1.99 2.08 5.49
CA VAL A 30 -2.44 3.44 5.79
C VAL A 30 -1.26 4.39 5.77
N ASP A 31 -1.34 5.43 4.93
CA ASP A 31 -0.27 6.43 4.86
C ASP A 31 -0.37 7.49 5.97
N ASN A 32 0.67 8.33 6.08
CA ASN A 32 0.75 9.40 7.08
C ASN A 32 -0.32 10.50 6.89
N GLN A 33 -0.94 10.60 5.71
CA GLN A 33 -2.06 11.50 5.44
C GLN A 33 -3.41 10.83 5.74
N SER A 34 -3.37 9.63 6.31
CA SER A 34 -4.53 8.80 6.64
C SER A 34 -5.31 8.34 5.40
N ASN A 35 -4.70 8.22 4.23
CA ASN A 35 -5.32 7.52 3.11
C ASN A 35 -5.10 6.01 3.27
N ILE A 36 -6.07 5.19 2.84
CA ILE A 36 -5.97 3.74 2.85
C ILE A 36 -5.65 3.29 1.43
N HIS A 37 -4.48 2.71 1.22
CA HIS A 37 -4.08 2.09 -0.04
C HIS A 37 -4.40 0.61 0.05
N TYR A 38 -5.02 0.04 -0.98
CA TYR A 38 -5.40 -1.37 -0.92
C TYR A 38 -5.49 -2.01 -2.29
N VAL A 39 -5.16 -3.30 -2.32
CA VAL A 39 -5.36 -4.18 -3.47
C VAL A 39 -6.59 -5.02 -3.22
N ALA A 40 -7.49 -5.01 -4.20
CA ALA A 40 -8.60 -5.94 -4.29
C ALA A 40 -8.49 -6.75 -5.59
N MET A 41 -9.30 -7.80 -5.74
CA MET A 41 -9.29 -8.65 -6.94
C MET A 41 -9.36 -7.89 -8.27
N CYS A 42 -9.97 -6.71 -8.30
CA CYS A 42 -10.23 -5.95 -9.53
C CYS A 42 -9.30 -4.74 -9.73
N GLY A 43 -8.29 -4.56 -8.87
CA GLY A 43 -7.32 -3.49 -9.02
C GLY A 43 -6.68 -3.01 -7.72
N LEU A 44 -5.84 -2.00 -7.89
CA LEU A 44 -5.28 -1.17 -6.85
C LEU A 44 -6.18 0.06 -6.67
N TYR A 45 -6.45 0.41 -5.42
CA TYR A 45 -7.36 1.48 -5.05
C TYR A 45 -6.78 2.27 -3.88
N CYS A 46 -7.25 3.51 -3.73
CA CYS A 46 -6.99 4.34 -2.59
C CYS A 46 -8.31 4.91 -2.04
N ILE A 47 -8.50 4.86 -0.73
CA ILE A 47 -9.55 5.60 -0.03
C ILE A 47 -8.90 6.83 0.58
N THR A 48 -9.26 8.02 0.09
CA THR A 48 -8.71 9.26 0.61
C THR A 48 -9.21 9.53 2.03
N LYS A 49 -8.53 10.43 2.75
CA LYS A 49 -8.99 10.91 4.06
C LYS A 49 -10.43 11.45 4.06
N ASP A 50 -10.90 11.93 2.91
CA ASP A 50 -12.23 12.50 2.69
C ASP A 50 -13.25 11.43 2.25
N HIS A 51 -12.87 10.14 2.30
CA HIS A 51 -13.66 8.97 1.94
C HIS A 51 -14.00 8.85 0.44
N GLU A 52 -13.20 9.47 -0.43
CA GLU A 52 -13.28 9.25 -1.87
C GLU A 52 -12.50 7.98 -2.25
N ILE A 53 -13.10 7.13 -3.10
CA ILE A 53 -12.45 5.92 -3.60
C ILE A 53 -11.89 6.20 -4.98
N VAL A 54 -10.57 6.16 -5.09
CA VAL A 54 -9.83 6.39 -6.34
C VAL A 54 -9.22 5.08 -6.80
N LYS A 55 -9.55 4.65 -8.03
CA LYS A 55 -8.92 3.50 -8.66
C LYS A 55 -7.62 3.92 -9.34
N ASN A 56 -6.53 3.16 -9.11
CA ASN A 56 -5.30 3.36 -9.85
C ASN A 56 -5.45 2.87 -11.31
N LYS A 57 -4.99 3.69 -12.26
CA LYS A 57 -5.18 3.50 -13.70
C LYS A 57 -3.95 2.88 -14.36
N ASP A 58 -2.78 3.07 -13.76
CA ASP A 58 -1.49 2.61 -14.29
C ASP A 58 -1.11 1.24 -13.75
N LEU A 59 -1.51 0.96 -12.49
CA LEU A 59 -1.28 -0.29 -11.80
C LEU A 59 -2.59 -0.88 -11.29
N ASN A 60 -2.63 -2.21 -11.33
CA ASN A 60 -3.76 -3.03 -10.90
C ASN A 60 -3.37 -3.99 -9.76
N LEU A 61 -2.09 -4.14 -9.46
CA LEU A 61 -1.58 -5.00 -8.41
C LEU A 61 -0.25 -4.44 -7.88
N VAL A 62 -0.07 -4.49 -6.58
CA VAL A 62 1.21 -4.41 -5.87
C VAL A 62 1.21 -5.51 -4.82
N TYR A 63 2.39 -6.00 -4.46
CA TYR A 63 2.53 -7.09 -3.49
C TYR A 63 2.79 -6.60 -2.09
N HIS A 64 3.40 -5.41 -1.97
CA HIS A 64 3.60 -4.74 -0.69
C HIS A 64 3.45 -3.23 -0.86
N PHE A 65 3.02 -2.56 0.19
CA PHE A 65 3.13 -1.12 0.33
C PHE A 65 4.28 -0.78 1.27
N LEU A 66 4.96 0.33 0.98
CA LEU A 66 5.94 0.94 1.86
C LEU A 66 5.55 2.39 2.06
N ILE A 67 5.40 2.81 3.32
CA ILE A 67 5.04 4.19 3.67
C ILE A 67 6.29 4.95 4.07
N ASP A 68 6.56 6.01 3.33
CA ASP A 68 7.54 7.05 3.65
C ASP A 68 6.80 8.31 4.15
N GLU A 69 7.50 9.26 4.77
CA GLU A 69 6.89 10.47 5.34
C GLU A 69 6.03 11.22 4.31
N GLU A 70 6.50 11.29 3.06
CA GLU A 70 5.86 12.04 1.98
C GLU A 70 5.20 11.16 0.90
N ARG A 71 5.48 9.86 0.88
CA ARG A 71 5.16 8.99 -0.26
C ARG A 71 4.62 7.64 0.17
N THR A 72 3.76 7.07 -0.67
CA THR A 72 3.40 5.65 -0.60
C THR A 72 3.99 4.96 -1.80
N LEU A 73 4.82 3.95 -1.54
CA LEU A 73 5.44 3.15 -2.57
C LEU A 73 4.73 1.81 -2.69
N GLY A 74 4.48 1.39 -3.92
CA GLY A 74 4.03 0.04 -4.26
C GLY A 74 5.20 -0.80 -4.76
N VAL A 75 5.39 -1.97 -4.18
CA VAL A 75 6.40 -2.94 -4.61
C VAL A 75 5.75 -3.98 -5.50
N LYS A 76 6.29 -4.14 -6.71
CA LYS A 76 5.86 -5.12 -7.72
C LYS A 76 7.05 -5.95 -8.16
N GLU A 77 6.81 -7.10 -8.81
CA GLU A 77 7.86 -7.99 -9.32
C GLU A 77 8.95 -7.29 -10.14
N ASP A 78 8.59 -6.24 -10.87
CA ASP A 78 9.48 -5.53 -11.78
C ASP A 78 10.07 -4.24 -11.19
N GLY A 79 9.68 -3.83 -9.99
CA GLY A 79 10.20 -2.60 -9.41
C GLY A 79 9.38 -1.97 -8.31
N ILE A 80 9.81 -0.77 -7.94
CA ILE A 80 9.18 0.09 -6.92
C ILE A 80 8.51 1.25 -7.63
N TYR A 81 7.27 1.55 -7.25
CA TYR A 81 6.42 2.56 -7.86
C TYR A 81 5.97 3.57 -6.82
N ASN A 82 6.07 4.86 -7.12
CA ASN A 82 5.40 5.90 -6.35
C ASN A 82 3.90 5.91 -6.69
N ILE A 83 3.04 5.81 -5.69
CA ILE A 83 1.59 5.79 -5.87
C ILE A 83 1.01 7.17 -5.57
N ASP A 84 0.36 7.77 -6.57
CA ASP A 84 -0.43 8.97 -6.39
C ASP A 84 -1.89 8.59 -6.15
N CYS A 85 -2.27 8.58 -4.87
CA CYS A 85 -3.64 8.30 -4.42
C CYS A 85 -4.67 9.26 -5.02
N LYS A 86 -4.33 10.56 -5.14
CA LYS A 86 -5.28 11.60 -5.54
C LYS A 86 -5.61 11.50 -7.01
N ASN A 87 -4.60 11.27 -7.86
CA ASN A 87 -4.79 11.19 -9.30
C ASN A 87 -5.10 9.77 -9.79
N GLY A 88 -4.87 8.77 -8.94
CA GLY A 88 -5.01 7.35 -9.27
C GLY A 88 -3.96 6.92 -10.29
N THR A 89 -2.72 7.37 -10.13
CA THR A 89 -1.62 7.10 -11.06
C THR A 89 -0.43 6.50 -10.32
N ALA A 90 0.52 5.93 -11.06
CA ALA A 90 1.75 5.39 -10.50
C ALA A 90 2.96 5.64 -11.41
N GLU A 91 4.08 6.01 -10.79
CA GLU A 91 5.36 6.27 -11.47
C GLU A 91 6.40 5.26 -11.02
N LYS A 92 7.08 4.59 -11.96
CA LYS A 92 8.18 3.67 -11.61
C LYS A 92 9.39 4.48 -11.17
N LEU A 93 9.88 4.22 -9.95
CA LEU A 93 11.06 4.89 -9.40
C LEU A 93 12.34 4.06 -9.56
N ALA A 94 12.22 2.74 -9.47
CA ALA A 94 13.37 1.84 -9.52
C ALA A 94 12.98 0.49 -10.12
N ASP A 95 13.93 -0.13 -10.82
CA ASP A 95 13.88 -1.55 -11.18
C ASP A 95 14.27 -2.41 -9.97
N MET A 96 13.71 -3.61 -9.89
CA MET A 96 14.05 -4.60 -8.87
C MET A 96 14.28 -5.94 -9.55
N ASP A 97 15.37 -6.61 -9.23
CA ASP A 97 15.77 -7.91 -9.80
C ASP A 97 15.56 -9.09 -8.83
N PHE A 98 14.95 -8.82 -7.68
CA PHE A 98 14.57 -9.81 -6.67
C PHE A 98 13.11 -9.63 -6.26
N PHE A 99 12.47 -10.69 -5.74
CA PHE A 99 11.10 -10.63 -5.26
C PHE A 99 11.03 -10.95 -3.76
N PRO A 100 10.81 -9.95 -2.90
CA PRO A 100 10.79 -10.16 -1.46
C PRO A 100 9.50 -10.88 -1.03
N ARG A 101 9.59 -11.71 0.02
CA ARG A 101 8.43 -12.28 0.72
C ARG A 101 7.75 -11.26 1.63
N SER A 102 8.53 -10.33 2.15
CA SER A 102 8.12 -9.19 2.96
C SER A 102 9.19 -8.13 2.83
N ILE A 103 8.77 -6.86 2.85
CA ILE A 103 9.63 -5.69 2.73
C ILE A 103 9.07 -4.59 3.63
N ILE A 104 9.93 -3.90 4.37
CA ILE A 104 9.57 -2.83 5.31
C ILE A 104 10.60 -1.69 5.30
N TYR A 105 10.17 -0.48 5.64
CA TYR A 105 11.07 0.63 5.99
C TYR A 105 11.55 0.51 7.43
N GLY A 106 12.83 0.80 7.66
CA GLY A 106 13.41 1.02 9.00
C GLY A 106 13.60 2.50 9.33
N ASP A 107 13.95 2.78 10.58
CA ASP A 107 13.99 4.11 11.20
C ASP A 107 14.92 5.16 10.54
N TYR A 108 15.76 4.76 9.58
CA TYR A 108 16.76 5.63 8.94
C TYR A 108 16.73 5.57 7.41
N GLY A 109 15.58 5.25 6.82
CA GLY A 109 15.42 5.10 5.37
C GLY A 109 16.01 3.81 4.81
N ASP A 110 16.55 2.94 5.68
CA ASP A 110 16.92 1.58 5.31
C ASP A 110 15.68 0.79 4.90
N ILE A 111 15.81 -0.05 3.88
CA ILE A 111 14.77 -1.00 3.49
C ILE A 111 15.21 -2.40 3.88
N TYR A 112 14.41 -3.09 4.68
CA TYR A 112 14.65 -4.48 5.04
C TYR A 112 13.72 -5.37 4.21
N TYR A 113 14.26 -6.44 3.65
CA TYR A 113 13.46 -7.41 2.92
C TYR A 113 13.86 -8.84 3.22
N SER A 114 12.92 -9.77 3.10
CA SER A 114 13.14 -11.20 3.34
C SER A 114 13.00 -12.00 2.05
N THR A 115 13.81 -13.05 1.93
CA THR A 115 13.61 -14.16 1.00
C THR A 115 13.15 -15.39 1.78
N ASP A 116 13.08 -16.56 1.13
CA ASP A 116 12.69 -17.81 1.80
C ASP A 116 13.62 -18.18 2.96
N ASN A 117 14.90 -17.77 2.93
CA ASN A 117 15.91 -18.23 3.90
C ASN A 117 16.61 -17.10 4.65
N ASP A 118 16.56 -15.86 4.14
CA ASP A 118 17.44 -14.79 4.59
C ASP A 118 16.70 -13.45 4.72
N ILE A 119 17.25 -12.56 5.54
CA ILE A 119 16.81 -11.16 5.65
C ILE A 119 17.98 -10.28 5.21
N PHE A 120 17.68 -9.34 4.32
CA PHE A 120 18.64 -8.41 3.74
C PHE A 120 18.27 -6.98 4.14
N ARG A 121 19.28 -6.11 4.12
CA ARG A 121 19.14 -4.66 4.32
C ARG A 121 19.70 -3.95 3.10
N LEU A 122 18.88 -3.13 2.46
CA LEU A 122 19.28 -2.16 1.45
C LEU A 122 19.59 -0.84 2.15
N ARG A 123 20.74 -0.27 1.82
CA ARG A 123 21.20 1.06 2.27
C ARG A 123 21.19 2.03 1.10
#